data_AF-A0A179USJ0-F1
#
_entry.id   AF-A0A179USJ0-F1
#
_cell.length_a   1.000
_cell.length_b   1.000
_cell.length_c   1.000
_cell.angle_alpha   90.00
_cell.angle_beta   90.00
_cell.angle_gamma   90.00
#
_symmetry.space_group_name_H-M   'P 1'
#
loop_
_entity.id
_entity.type
_entity.pdbx_description
1 polymer ?
#
loop_
_entity_poly.entity_id
_entity_poly.type
_entity_poly.pdbx_seq_one_letter_code
_entity_poly.pdbx_strand_id
1 'polypeptide(L)'
;MRLPIPVVFASVYAGAVLAVPHADWNPAPPCHACAGWLQCDHSPRNDYPIHNSCNATERRMIRRGLQDAMTLAARARDHVLWYGKDSALYRKYFGDGPTSEVIGNLERVVSGKKWKTLFRCDDPDGNCKHFPKYGGHWRGENATDETVICALSYHTRLYLDYFCTRGYTVSGSPRNTYWGTDMLHRLFHMPAIGESYVDHFASSYEDVMHLAKYNSTYATRDSNTLQYFAADVYGHEVAVPHFGCPGKWEEEKSTTTTMPPTTQPTQDTPTPTVPQPPAPTVHVPPNCHTHEGGELHCL
;
A
#
# COMPACT_ATOMS: atom_id res chain seq x y z
N MET A 1 -44.52 26.84 61.56
CA MET A 1 -43.54 26.14 60.71
C MET A 1 -44.30 25.05 59.93
N ARG A 2 -44.71 25.34 58.69
CA ARG A 2 -45.41 24.41 57.79
C ARG A 2 -44.81 24.65 56.41
N LEU A 3 -44.12 23.63 55.88
CA LEU A 3 -43.48 23.67 54.56
C LEU A 3 -44.55 23.69 53.45
N PRO A 4 -44.31 24.38 52.33
CA PRO A 4 -45.14 24.25 51.13
C PRO A 4 -44.75 23.00 50.33
N ILE A 5 -45.77 22.31 49.83
CA ILE A 5 -45.69 21.14 48.94
C ILE A 5 -45.42 21.65 47.51
N PRO A 6 -44.40 21.15 46.79
CA PRO A 6 -44.22 21.49 45.38
C PRO A 6 -45.13 20.62 44.49
N VAL A 7 -45.87 21.30 43.62
CA VAL A 7 -46.68 20.73 42.54
C VAL A 7 -45.74 20.17 41.47
N VAL A 8 -45.80 18.87 41.21
CA VAL A 8 -45.07 18.22 40.11
C VAL A 8 -45.91 18.34 38.84
N PHE A 9 -45.43 19.12 37.86
CA PHE A 9 -45.95 19.12 36.50
C PHE A 9 -45.45 17.87 35.78
N ALA A 10 -46.35 16.93 35.45
CA ALA A 10 -46.06 15.82 34.56
C ALA A 10 -46.03 16.33 33.12
N SER A 11 -44.84 16.41 32.52
CA SER A 11 -44.67 16.67 31.09
C SER A 11 -44.90 15.36 30.32
N VAL A 12 -45.95 15.31 29.52
CA VAL A 12 -46.24 14.20 28.61
C VAL A 12 -45.42 14.43 27.33
N TYR A 13 -44.28 13.76 27.20
CA TYR A 13 -43.58 13.67 25.91
C TYR A 13 -44.30 12.63 25.04
N ALA A 14 -45.02 13.09 24.03
CA ALA A 14 -45.50 12.26 22.94
C ALA A 14 -44.30 11.85 22.07
N GLY A 15 -43.80 10.62 22.27
CA GLY A 15 -42.82 10.02 21.37
C GLY A 15 -43.49 9.60 20.06
N ALA A 16 -43.17 10.29 18.97
CA ALA A 16 -43.50 9.82 17.64
C ALA A 16 -42.62 8.60 17.32
N VAL A 17 -43.21 7.40 17.35
CA VAL A 17 -42.58 6.18 16.85
C VAL A 17 -42.60 6.26 15.32
N LEU A 18 -41.48 6.64 14.71
CA LEU A 18 -41.28 6.46 13.28
C LEU A 18 -41.08 4.96 13.03
N ALA A 19 -42.12 4.33 12.49
CA ALA A 19 -42.04 2.96 11.98
C ALA A 19 -41.04 2.92 10.82
N VAL A 20 -39.95 2.19 11.01
CA VAL A 20 -39.00 1.83 9.94
C VAL A 20 -39.72 0.79 9.06
N PRO A 21 -39.84 0.98 7.73
CA PRO A 21 -40.43 -0.05 6.89
C PRO A 21 -39.51 -1.27 6.86
N HIS A 22 -40.07 -2.42 7.18
CA HIS A 22 -39.42 -3.72 6.99
C HIS A 22 -39.05 -3.88 5.52
N ALA A 23 -37.76 -4.07 5.25
CA ALA A 23 -37.29 -4.50 3.94
C ALA A 23 -37.75 -5.93 3.70
N ASP A 24 -38.76 -6.10 2.85
CA ASP A 24 -39.19 -7.40 2.36
C ASP A 24 -38.06 -8.04 1.55
N TRP A 25 -37.58 -9.19 2.04
CA TRP A 25 -36.66 -10.05 1.33
C TRP A 25 -37.41 -10.72 0.18
N ASN A 26 -37.37 -10.12 -0.99
CA ASN A 26 -37.80 -10.80 -2.21
C ASN A 26 -36.80 -11.93 -2.54
N PRO A 27 -37.24 -13.20 -2.65
CA PRO A 27 -36.40 -14.25 -3.19
C PRO A 27 -36.16 -13.99 -4.69
N ALA A 28 -34.91 -14.05 -5.11
CA ALA A 28 -34.53 -13.91 -6.51
C ALA A 28 -35.27 -14.94 -7.39
N PRO A 29 -35.71 -14.56 -8.61
CA PRO A 29 -36.42 -15.48 -9.49
C PRO A 29 -35.48 -16.59 -10.00
N PRO A 30 -35.99 -17.80 -10.26
CA PRO A 30 -35.17 -18.91 -10.73
C PRO A 30 -34.73 -18.72 -12.18
N CYS A 31 -33.42 -18.84 -12.42
CA CYS A 31 -32.83 -18.87 -13.76
C CYS A 31 -33.48 -19.94 -14.64
N HIS A 32 -34.31 -19.52 -15.60
CA HIS A 32 -34.66 -20.33 -16.76
C HIS A 32 -34.28 -19.57 -18.03
N ALA A 33 -33.47 -20.24 -18.85
CA ALA A 33 -33.18 -19.98 -20.25
C ALA A 33 -32.41 -18.68 -20.60
N CYS A 34 -31.08 -18.70 -20.43
CA CYS A 34 -30.19 -17.81 -21.18
C CYS A 34 -29.86 -18.41 -22.55
N ALA A 35 -30.68 -18.13 -23.56
CA ALA A 35 -30.30 -18.20 -24.96
C ALA A 35 -29.88 -16.78 -25.39
N GLY A 36 -28.58 -16.57 -25.61
CA GLY A 36 -28.04 -15.30 -26.12
C GLY A 36 -26.92 -14.73 -25.26
N TRP A 37 -25.72 -14.67 -25.84
CA TRP A 37 -24.44 -14.30 -25.21
C TRP A 37 -24.28 -12.82 -24.85
N LEU A 38 -25.34 -12.09 -24.49
CA LEU A 38 -25.26 -10.63 -24.27
C LEU A 38 -26.07 -10.04 -23.10
N GLN A 39 -26.72 -10.86 -22.26
CA GLN A 39 -27.31 -10.37 -21.00
C GLN A 39 -27.16 -11.41 -19.88
N CYS A 40 -25.95 -11.52 -19.34
CA CYS A 40 -25.78 -11.82 -17.92
C CYS A 40 -25.30 -10.54 -17.27
N ASP A 41 -26.06 -10.02 -16.31
CA ASP A 41 -25.79 -8.84 -15.48
C ASP A 41 -24.31 -8.77 -15.06
N HIS A 42 -23.48 -8.18 -15.91
CA HIS A 42 -22.10 -7.83 -15.63
C HIS A 42 -22.16 -6.49 -14.91
N SER A 43 -22.71 -6.48 -13.70
CA SER A 43 -22.09 -5.61 -12.71
C SER A 43 -20.62 -6.05 -12.69
N PRO A 44 -19.65 -5.18 -13.04
CA PRO A 44 -18.25 -5.54 -12.87
C PRO A 44 -18.11 -6.07 -11.45
N ARG A 45 -17.68 -7.31 -11.29
CA ARG A 45 -17.34 -7.82 -9.96
C ARG A 45 -16.22 -6.93 -9.44
N ASN A 46 -16.60 -5.90 -8.69
CA ASN A 46 -15.68 -4.94 -8.10
C ASN A 46 -15.08 -5.49 -6.79
N ASP A 47 -15.34 -6.75 -6.49
CA ASP A 47 -14.77 -7.48 -5.38
C ASP A 47 -13.73 -8.49 -5.87
N TYR A 48 -12.74 -8.72 -5.03
CA TYR A 48 -11.77 -9.79 -5.19
C TYR A 48 -12.43 -11.17 -5.04
N PRO A 49 -12.25 -12.09 -5.99
CA PRO A 49 -12.87 -13.41 -5.95
C PRO A 49 -12.24 -14.27 -4.86
N ILE A 50 -13.09 -15.04 -4.17
CA ILE A 50 -12.68 -16.01 -3.15
C ILE A 50 -13.23 -17.38 -3.53
N HIS A 51 -12.35 -18.36 -3.61
CA HIS A 51 -12.62 -19.73 -4.03
C HIS A 51 -13.59 -20.45 -3.06
N ASN A 52 -14.24 -21.51 -3.55
CA ASN A 52 -15.21 -22.32 -2.78
C ASN A 52 -14.59 -23.24 -1.73
N SER A 53 -13.28 -23.40 -1.75
CA SER A 53 -12.53 -24.06 -0.67
C SER A 53 -12.61 -23.31 0.65
N CYS A 54 -12.93 -22.01 0.63
CA CYS A 54 -13.09 -21.22 1.84
C CYS A 54 -14.48 -21.38 2.46
N ASN A 55 -14.54 -21.71 3.75
CA ASN A 55 -15.77 -21.74 4.52
C ASN A 55 -16.31 -20.31 4.78
N ALA A 56 -17.52 -20.21 5.34
CA ALA A 56 -18.18 -18.93 5.54
C ALA A 56 -17.39 -17.94 6.44
N THR A 57 -16.67 -18.44 7.45
CA THR A 57 -15.86 -17.62 8.35
C THR A 57 -14.60 -17.12 7.65
N GLU A 58 -13.86 -18.01 6.99
CA GLU A 58 -12.65 -17.66 6.23
C GLU A 58 -12.96 -16.61 5.17
N ARG A 59 -14.08 -16.78 4.43
CA ARG A 59 -14.53 -15.80 3.45
C ARG A 59 -14.82 -14.43 4.06
N ARG A 60 -15.43 -14.35 5.24
CA ARG A 60 -15.66 -13.08 5.93
C ARG A 60 -14.32 -12.42 6.30
N MET A 61 -13.39 -13.20 6.83
CA MET A 61 -12.08 -12.70 7.24
C MET A 61 -11.27 -12.18 6.05
N ILE A 62 -11.22 -12.94 4.95
CA ILE A 62 -10.53 -12.53 3.72
C ILE A 62 -11.19 -11.28 3.13
N ARG A 63 -12.53 -11.22 3.03
CA ARG A 63 -13.23 -10.02 2.53
C ARG A 63 -12.90 -8.78 3.35
N ARG A 64 -12.93 -8.88 4.68
CA ARG A 64 -12.55 -7.76 5.54
C ARG A 64 -11.08 -7.38 5.35
N GLY A 65 -10.17 -8.36 5.25
CA GLY A 65 -8.76 -8.10 4.98
C GLY A 65 -8.50 -7.39 3.64
N LEU A 66 -9.26 -7.73 2.60
CA LEU A 66 -9.20 -7.08 1.30
C LEU A 66 -9.77 -5.65 1.34
N GLN A 67 -10.83 -5.42 2.12
CA GLN A 67 -11.34 -4.07 2.38
C GLN A 67 -10.32 -3.21 3.14
N ASP A 68 -9.65 -3.79 4.12
CA ASP A 68 -8.54 -3.14 4.83
C ASP A 68 -7.39 -2.81 3.85
N ALA A 69 -7.03 -3.71 2.93
CA ALA A 69 -6.00 -3.45 1.91
C ALA A 69 -6.39 -2.32 0.95
N MET A 70 -7.64 -2.29 0.47
CA MET A 70 -8.15 -1.19 -0.34
C MET A 70 -8.15 0.13 0.44
N THR A 71 -8.45 0.10 1.73
CA THR A 71 -8.39 1.28 2.61
C THR A 71 -6.96 1.81 2.70
N LEU A 72 -5.98 0.95 3.00
CA LEU A 72 -4.57 1.33 3.02
C LEU A 72 -4.12 1.93 1.68
N ALA A 73 -4.43 1.25 0.57
CA ALA A 73 -4.03 1.69 -0.76
C ALA A 73 -4.66 3.03 -1.15
N ALA A 74 -5.96 3.22 -0.90
CA ALA A 74 -6.65 4.47 -1.17
C ALA A 74 -6.06 5.64 -0.36
N ARG A 75 -5.84 5.44 0.94
CA ARG A 75 -5.23 6.47 1.80
C ARG A 75 -3.83 6.84 1.34
N ALA A 76 -3.01 5.84 1.03
CA ALA A 76 -1.66 6.05 0.51
C ALA A 76 -1.67 6.79 -0.84
N ARG A 77 -2.53 6.39 -1.77
CA ARG A 77 -2.70 7.06 -3.07
C ARG A 77 -3.10 8.52 -2.88
N ASP A 78 -4.10 8.78 -2.05
CA ASP A 78 -4.62 10.13 -1.80
C ASP A 78 -3.55 11.02 -1.17
N HIS A 79 -2.74 10.49 -0.25
CA HIS A 79 -1.59 11.18 0.31
C HIS A 79 -0.60 11.63 -0.79
N VAL A 80 -0.25 10.74 -1.72
CA VAL A 80 0.65 11.09 -2.83
C VAL A 80 0.02 12.12 -3.76
N LEU A 81 -1.28 12.03 -4.04
CA LEU A 81 -2.00 13.00 -4.85
C LEU A 81 -2.02 14.40 -4.20
N TRP A 82 -2.15 14.47 -2.87
CA TRP A 82 -2.25 15.73 -2.14
C TRP A 82 -0.90 16.42 -1.93
N TYR A 83 0.12 15.65 -1.54
CA TYR A 83 1.38 16.18 -1.07
C TYR A 83 2.55 15.93 -2.03
N GLY A 84 2.39 14.99 -2.98
CA GLY A 84 3.43 14.63 -3.93
C GLY A 84 4.78 14.36 -3.25
N LYS A 85 5.84 14.85 -3.89
CA LYS A 85 7.22 14.70 -3.38
C LYS A 85 7.53 15.63 -2.20
N ASP A 86 6.66 16.58 -1.88
CA ASP A 86 6.86 17.50 -0.75
C ASP A 86 6.62 16.81 0.59
N SER A 87 5.92 15.67 0.59
CA SER A 87 5.75 14.83 1.77
C SER A 87 7.06 14.20 2.24
N ALA A 88 7.35 14.37 3.54
CA ALA A 88 8.43 13.66 4.20
C ALA A 88 8.19 12.13 4.24
N LEU A 89 6.93 11.69 4.35
CA LEU A 89 6.58 10.27 4.27
C LEU A 89 6.86 9.73 2.86
N TYR A 90 6.55 10.48 1.81
CA TYR A 90 6.84 10.06 0.45
C TYR A 90 8.35 9.91 0.23
N ARG A 91 9.14 10.95 0.55
CA ARG A 91 10.60 10.91 0.37
C ARG A 91 11.27 9.82 1.21
N LYS A 92 10.73 9.51 2.40
CA LYS A 92 11.22 8.42 3.25
C LYS A 92 11.23 7.07 2.54
N TYR A 93 10.20 6.77 1.74
CA TYR A 93 10.03 5.47 1.10
C TYR A 93 10.45 5.45 -0.37
N PHE A 94 10.42 6.59 -1.07
CA PHE A 94 10.65 6.64 -2.51
C PHE A 94 11.76 7.61 -2.94
N GLY A 95 12.38 8.33 -2.01
CA GLY A 95 13.35 9.38 -2.33
C GLY A 95 12.76 10.40 -3.31
N ASP A 96 13.51 10.69 -4.38
CA ASP A 96 13.08 11.58 -5.46
C ASP A 96 12.30 10.88 -6.58
N GLY A 97 11.88 9.63 -6.37
CA GLY A 97 11.17 8.80 -7.36
C GLY A 97 9.86 9.42 -7.85
N PRO A 98 9.41 9.11 -9.08
CA PRO A 98 8.19 9.67 -9.66
C PRO A 98 6.93 9.20 -8.91
N THR A 99 6.01 10.12 -8.65
CA THR A 99 4.76 9.85 -7.92
C THR A 99 3.74 9.05 -8.71
N SER A 100 3.79 9.15 -10.05
CA SER A 100 2.85 8.51 -10.97
C SER A 100 2.83 6.99 -10.84
N GLU A 101 4.00 6.36 -10.70
CA GLU A 101 4.12 4.91 -10.51
C GLU A 101 3.47 4.47 -9.20
N VAL A 102 3.77 5.16 -8.11
CA VAL A 102 3.20 4.86 -6.79
C VAL A 102 1.68 5.01 -6.81
N ILE A 103 1.16 6.12 -7.39
CA ILE A 103 -0.28 6.36 -7.55
C ILE A 103 -0.92 5.24 -8.36
N GLY A 104 -0.33 4.90 -9.52
CA GLY A 104 -0.87 3.86 -10.41
C GLY A 104 -0.90 2.49 -9.75
N ASN A 105 0.18 2.09 -9.08
CA ASN A 105 0.28 0.82 -8.38
C ASN A 105 -0.79 0.70 -7.28
N LEU A 106 -1.00 1.75 -6.49
CA LEU A 106 -2.01 1.78 -5.43
C LEU A 106 -3.45 1.87 -6.00
N GLU A 107 -3.67 2.62 -7.07
CA GLU A 107 -4.99 2.75 -7.71
C GLU A 107 -5.48 1.41 -8.28
N ARG A 108 -4.58 0.58 -8.81
CA ARG A 108 -4.94 -0.75 -9.31
C ARG A 108 -5.49 -1.65 -8.22
N VAL A 109 -5.03 -1.51 -6.98
CA VAL A 109 -5.60 -2.22 -5.83
C VAL A 109 -7.03 -1.73 -5.54
N VAL A 110 -7.28 -0.43 -5.63
CA VAL A 110 -8.59 0.14 -5.30
C VAL A 110 -9.62 -0.13 -6.40
N SER A 111 -9.26 0.15 -7.65
CA SER A 111 -10.20 0.27 -8.78
C SER A 111 -9.84 -0.61 -9.98
N GLY A 112 -8.73 -1.35 -9.92
CA GLY A 112 -8.26 -2.18 -11.03
C GLY A 112 -9.16 -3.39 -11.32
N LYS A 113 -8.77 -4.19 -12.32
CA LYS A 113 -9.50 -5.40 -12.72
C LYS A 113 -9.28 -6.53 -11.70
N LYS A 114 -10.27 -6.77 -10.83
CA LYS A 114 -10.18 -7.73 -9.72
C LYS A 114 -10.59 -9.17 -10.07
N TRP A 115 -11.01 -9.50 -11.28
CA TRP A 115 -11.54 -10.85 -11.56
C TRP A 115 -10.45 -11.94 -11.74
N LYS A 116 -9.18 -11.54 -11.86
CA LYS A 116 -7.99 -12.41 -11.99
C LYS A 116 -7.11 -12.37 -10.74
N THR A 117 -7.75 -12.46 -9.57
CA THR A 117 -7.07 -12.38 -8.27
C THR A 117 -7.75 -13.28 -7.23
N LEU A 118 -7.77 -14.58 -7.49
CA LEU A 118 -8.51 -15.57 -6.73
C LEU A 118 -7.79 -15.95 -5.42
N PHE A 119 -8.46 -15.70 -4.30
CA PHE A 119 -8.00 -16.13 -2.97
C PHE A 119 -8.58 -17.49 -2.61
N ARG A 120 -7.75 -18.41 -2.09
CA ARG A 120 -8.13 -19.78 -1.75
C ARG A 120 -7.80 -20.16 -0.31
N CYS A 121 -8.49 -21.15 0.22
CA CYS A 121 -8.25 -21.70 1.56
C CYS A 121 -7.82 -23.17 1.55
N ASP A 122 -7.94 -23.84 0.40
CA ASP A 122 -7.23 -25.09 0.15
C ASP A 122 -5.78 -24.78 -0.26
N ASP A 123 -4.92 -25.80 -0.14
CA ASP A 123 -3.48 -25.71 -0.44
C ASP A 123 -3.11 -26.73 -1.52
N PRO A 124 -3.42 -26.46 -2.81
CA PRO A 124 -3.14 -27.41 -3.88
C PRO A 124 -1.65 -27.73 -4.04
N ASP A 125 -0.78 -26.79 -3.64
CA ASP A 125 0.67 -26.92 -3.77
C ASP A 125 1.34 -27.55 -2.53
N GLY A 126 0.59 -27.74 -1.44
CA GLY A 126 1.09 -28.33 -0.18
C GLY A 126 2.03 -27.42 0.64
N ASN A 127 2.24 -26.18 0.21
CA ASN A 127 3.23 -25.27 0.80
C ASN A 127 2.87 -24.83 2.21
N CYS A 128 1.58 -24.74 2.56
CA CYS A 128 1.17 -24.40 3.94
C CYS A 128 1.62 -25.48 4.93
N LYS A 129 1.59 -26.75 4.51
CA LYS A 129 2.06 -27.87 5.34
C LYS A 129 3.57 -27.96 5.39
N HIS A 130 4.25 -27.75 4.26
CA HIS A 130 5.71 -27.80 4.17
C HIS A 130 6.39 -26.63 4.89
N PHE A 131 5.77 -25.46 4.87
CA PHE A 131 6.28 -24.23 5.48
C PHE A 131 5.29 -23.70 6.53
N PRO A 132 5.27 -24.26 7.75
CA PRO A 132 4.26 -23.94 8.76
C PRO A 132 4.27 -22.48 9.24
N LYS A 133 5.33 -21.73 8.92
CA LYS A 133 5.44 -20.28 9.19
C LYS A 133 4.80 -19.41 8.11
N TYR A 134 4.31 -19.99 7.01
CA TYR A 134 3.66 -19.24 5.95
C TYR A 134 2.24 -18.88 6.36
N GLY A 135 1.91 -17.59 6.21
CA GLY A 135 0.51 -17.13 6.26
C GLY A 135 -0.27 -17.47 4.97
N GLY A 136 0.42 -17.94 3.94
CA GLY A 136 -0.10 -18.15 2.60
C GLY A 136 0.99 -17.90 1.56
N HIS A 137 0.71 -18.24 0.31
CA HIS A 137 1.65 -18.08 -0.81
C HIS A 137 0.93 -17.70 -2.10
N TRP A 138 1.63 -17.03 -3.00
CA TRP A 138 1.22 -16.93 -4.40
C TRP A 138 1.56 -18.23 -5.12
N ARG A 139 0.69 -18.71 -6.01
CA ARG A 139 0.87 -20.02 -6.65
C ARG A 139 1.85 -20.00 -7.83
N GLY A 140 2.36 -18.82 -8.22
CA GLY A 140 3.36 -18.71 -9.28
C GLY A 140 2.88 -19.32 -10.60
N GLU A 141 3.74 -20.06 -11.27
CA GLU A 141 3.45 -20.71 -12.55
C GLU A 141 2.32 -21.76 -12.47
N ASN A 142 2.03 -22.33 -11.29
CA ASN A 142 0.96 -23.32 -11.14
C ASN A 142 -0.44 -22.69 -11.32
N ALA A 143 -0.60 -21.41 -10.94
CA ALA A 143 -1.77 -20.58 -11.21
C ALA A 143 -1.49 -19.12 -10.85
N THR A 144 -1.05 -18.32 -11.83
CA THR A 144 -0.56 -16.95 -11.60
C THR A 144 -1.62 -15.98 -11.06
N ASP A 145 -2.89 -16.26 -11.33
CA ASP A 145 -4.01 -15.43 -10.87
C ASP A 145 -4.52 -15.85 -9.47
N GLU A 146 -3.79 -16.71 -8.75
CA GLU A 146 -4.24 -17.31 -7.48
C GLU A 146 -3.26 -17.15 -6.31
N THR A 147 -3.82 -16.91 -5.13
CA THR A 147 -3.08 -16.95 -3.87
C THR A 147 -3.80 -17.81 -2.83
N VAL A 148 -3.01 -18.58 -2.08
CA VAL A 148 -3.48 -19.43 -0.98
C VAL A 148 -3.32 -18.67 0.33
N ILE A 149 -4.32 -18.78 1.20
CA ILE A 149 -4.29 -18.33 2.59
C ILE A 149 -4.14 -19.55 3.50
N CYS A 150 -3.00 -19.65 4.19
CA CYS A 150 -2.72 -20.72 5.14
C CYS A 150 -3.39 -20.46 6.50
N ALA A 151 -3.59 -21.54 7.27
CA ALA A 151 -4.18 -21.51 8.61
C ALA A 151 -3.57 -20.44 9.54
N LEU A 152 -2.26 -20.24 9.47
CA LEU A 152 -1.54 -19.27 10.30
C LEU A 152 -2.10 -17.84 10.18
N SER A 153 -2.56 -17.42 9.00
CA SER A 153 -3.11 -16.07 8.82
C SER A 153 -4.38 -15.85 9.65
N TYR A 154 -5.25 -16.85 9.76
CA TYR A 154 -6.49 -16.72 10.53
C TYR A 154 -6.26 -16.56 12.04
N HIS A 155 -5.08 -16.95 12.54
CA HIS A 155 -4.75 -16.87 13.97
C HIS A 155 -3.84 -15.70 14.33
N THR A 156 -3.11 -15.15 13.36
CA THR A 156 -2.04 -14.17 13.65
C THR A 156 -2.32 -12.77 13.11
N ARG A 157 -3.19 -12.64 12.09
CA ARG A 157 -3.47 -11.35 11.47
C ARG A 157 -4.48 -10.55 12.27
N LEU A 158 -4.17 -9.29 12.53
CA LEU A 158 -5.09 -8.32 13.10
C LEU A 158 -5.82 -7.53 12.00
N TYR A 159 -6.98 -6.96 12.32
CA TYR A 159 -7.65 -5.98 11.46
C TYR A 159 -7.16 -4.56 11.76
N LEU A 160 -7.38 -3.62 10.83
CA LEU A 160 -6.95 -2.23 11.00
C LEU A 160 -7.55 -1.53 12.22
N ASP A 161 -8.63 -2.04 12.80
CA ASP A 161 -9.20 -1.58 14.08
C ASP A 161 -8.18 -1.64 15.24
N TYR A 162 -7.13 -2.46 15.12
CA TYR A 162 -6.04 -2.58 16.08
C TYR A 162 -4.74 -1.90 15.63
N PHE A 163 -4.75 -1.12 14.53
CA PHE A 163 -3.53 -0.53 13.98
C PHE A 163 -2.84 0.41 14.97
N CYS A 164 -1.51 0.35 15.05
CA CYS A 164 -0.69 1.06 16.05
C CYS A 164 -0.99 0.70 17.53
N THR A 165 -1.72 -0.38 17.81
CA THR A 165 -1.93 -0.87 19.18
C THR A 165 -0.99 -2.04 19.51
N ARG A 166 -0.99 -2.50 20.76
CA ARG A 166 -0.25 -3.72 21.21
C ARG A 166 1.26 -3.66 20.96
N GLY A 167 1.84 -2.46 20.96
CA GLY A 167 3.27 -2.27 20.72
C GLY A 167 3.69 -2.43 19.25
N TYR A 168 2.74 -2.52 18.31
CA TYR A 168 3.04 -2.52 16.89
C TYR A 168 3.76 -1.23 16.48
N THR A 169 4.81 -1.39 15.68
CA THR A 169 5.45 -0.29 14.96
C THR A 169 5.71 -0.71 13.53
N VAL A 170 5.64 0.24 12.60
CA VAL A 170 5.81 -0.03 11.16
C VAL A 170 7.19 -0.64 10.88
N SER A 171 8.26 -0.10 11.45
CA SER A 171 9.62 -0.64 11.25
C SER A 171 9.91 -1.91 12.05
N GLY A 172 9.39 -2.01 13.28
CA GLY A 172 9.80 -3.06 14.23
C GLY A 172 8.91 -4.30 14.27
N SER A 173 7.83 -4.35 13.51
CA SER A 173 6.87 -5.48 13.50
C SER A 173 6.84 -6.20 12.15
N PRO A 174 6.42 -7.48 12.12
CA PRO A 174 6.23 -8.20 10.86
C PRO A 174 5.32 -7.43 9.90
N ARG A 175 5.72 -7.30 8.63
CA ARG A 175 4.92 -6.59 7.60
C ARG A 175 3.51 -7.12 7.45
N ASN A 176 3.35 -8.41 7.71
CA ASN A 176 2.09 -9.11 7.64
C ASN A 176 1.34 -9.14 8.99
N THR A 177 1.63 -8.27 9.97
CA THR A 177 0.85 -8.25 11.23
C THR A 177 -0.64 -8.01 11.01
N TYR A 178 -1.01 -7.19 10.02
CA TYR A 178 -2.41 -6.91 9.72
C TYR A 178 -2.87 -7.61 8.44
N TRP A 179 -4.14 -7.99 8.39
CA TRP A 179 -4.76 -8.52 7.18
C TRP A 179 -4.61 -7.55 6.01
N GLY A 180 -4.87 -6.25 6.22
CA GLY A 180 -4.76 -5.24 5.17
C GLY A 180 -3.36 -5.16 4.56
N THR A 181 -2.31 -5.15 5.39
CA THR A 181 -0.94 -5.09 4.88
C THR A 181 -0.53 -6.40 4.19
N ASP A 182 -0.87 -7.56 4.76
CA ASP A 182 -0.58 -8.87 4.14
C ASP A 182 -1.29 -9.03 2.78
N MET A 183 -2.56 -8.61 2.70
CA MET A 183 -3.35 -8.66 1.47
C MET A 183 -2.81 -7.71 0.41
N LEU A 184 -2.43 -6.48 0.78
CA LEU A 184 -1.82 -5.52 -0.15
C LEU A 184 -0.59 -6.12 -0.84
N HIS A 185 0.29 -6.77 -0.08
CA HIS A 185 1.46 -7.45 -0.62
C HIS A 185 1.11 -8.58 -1.59
N ARG A 186 0.18 -9.47 -1.20
CA ARG A 186 -0.29 -10.59 -2.05
C ARG A 186 -0.90 -10.12 -3.36
N LEU A 187 -1.62 -9.00 -3.32
CA LEU A 187 -2.23 -8.41 -4.50
C LEU A 187 -1.16 -8.02 -5.53
N PHE A 188 -0.03 -7.45 -5.10
CA PHE A 188 1.05 -7.10 -6.01
C PHE A 188 1.72 -8.30 -6.70
N HIS A 189 1.66 -9.50 -6.11
CA HIS A 189 2.12 -10.72 -6.79
C HIS A 189 1.24 -11.14 -7.97
N MET A 190 -0.03 -10.75 -7.98
CA MET A 190 -0.96 -11.20 -9.01
C MET A 190 -0.89 -10.30 -10.25
N PRO A 191 -0.70 -10.85 -11.46
CA PRO A 191 -0.47 -10.05 -12.67
C PRO A 191 -1.57 -9.03 -12.98
N ALA A 192 -2.82 -9.33 -12.62
CA ALA A 192 -3.93 -8.40 -12.79
C ALA A 192 -3.75 -7.07 -12.03
N ILE A 193 -2.96 -7.08 -10.96
CA ILE A 193 -2.67 -5.91 -10.13
C ILE A 193 -1.21 -5.45 -10.30
N GLY A 194 -0.23 -6.33 -10.08
CA GLY A 194 1.18 -5.96 -10.12
C GLY A 194 1.83 -5.98 -11.50
N GLU A 195 1.19 -6.56 -12.51
CA GLU A 195 1.67 -6.64 -13.92
C GLU A 195 3.06 -7.23 -14.11
N SER A 196 3.56 -8.00 -13.14
CA SER A 196 4.98 -8.39 -13.06
C SER A 196 5.95 -7.19 -13.10
N TYR A 197 5.43 -5.99 -12.87
CA TYR A 197 6.15 -4.73 -12.80
C TYR A 197 6.47 -4.35 -11.36
N VAL A 198 5.51 -4.61 -10.45
CA VAL A 198 5.74 -4.55 -9.01
C VAL A 198 6.35 -5.88 -8.56
N ASP A 199 7.52 -5.81 -7.92
CA ASP A 199 8.30 -7.00 -7.53
C ASP A 199 8.99 -6.80 -6.16
N HIS A 200 9.87 -7.73 -5.76
CA HIS A 200 10.72 -7.64 -4.58
C HIS A 200 12.12 -7.17 -4.94
N PHE A 201 12.38 -5.88 -4.79
CA PHE A 201 13.70 -5.28 -4.87
C PHE A 201 14.35 -5.12 -3.49
N ALA A 202 13.55 -5.09 -2.42
CA ALA A 202 13.98 -5.03 -1.03
C ALA A 202 13.23 -6.07 -0.18
N SER A 203 13.86 -6.64 0.85
CA SER A 203 13.27 -7.74 1.65
C SER A 203 12.94 -7.34 3.10
N SER A 204 13.67 -6.39 3.67
CA SER A 204 13.50 -5.90 5.05
C SER A 204 13.14 -4.41 5.09
N TYR A 205 12.83 -3.88 6.28
CA TYR A 205 12.63 -2.44 6.44
C TYR A 205 13.93 -1.68 6.14
N GLU A 206 15.07 -2.18 6.64
CA GLU A 206 16.42 -1.74 6.28
C GLU A 206 16.63 -1.64 4.78
N ASP A 207 16.33 -2.72 4.05
CA ASP A 207 16.53 -2.74 2.59
C ASP A 207 15.65 -1.73 1.88
N VAL A 208 14.42 -1.50 2.37
CA VAL A 208 13.50 -0.49 1.80
C VAL A 208 14.04 0.92 2.01
N MET A 209 14.57 1.23 3.19
CA MET A 209 15.20 2.54 3.45
C MET A 209 16.46 2.73 2.58
N HIS A 210 17.26 1.67 2.41
CA HIS A 210 18.43 1.69 1.52
C HIS A 210 18.02 1.87 0.06
N LEU A 211 16.98 1.17 -0.40
CA LEU A 211 16.46 1.27 -1.76
C LEU A 211 15.95 2.69 -2.05
N ALA A 212 15.21 3.30 -1.13
CA ALA A 212 14.72 4.68 -1.26
C ALA A 212 15.87 5.68 -1.43
N LYS A 213 16.97 5.48 -0.69
CA LYS A 213 18.14 6.38 -0.70
C LYS A 213 18.97 6.28 -1.98
N TYR A 214 19.15 5.08 -2.51
CA TYR A 214 20.11 4.84 -3.59
C TYR A 214 19.49 4.45 -4.93
N ASN A 215 18.22 4.04 -4.96
CA ASN A 215 17.55 3.61 -6.18
C ASN A 215 16.03 3.83 -6.16
N SER A 216 15.64 5.09 -6.27
CA SER A 216 14.23 5.50 -6.28
C SER A 216 13.42 4.88 -7.43
N THR A 217 14.06 4.54 -8.56
CA THR A 217 13.45 3.86 -9.71
C THR A 217 12.89 2.47 -9.40
N TYR A 218 13.48 1.76 -8.44
CA TYR A 218 12.95 0.47 -7.98
C TYR A 218 12.07 0.62 -6.73
N ALA A 219 12.33 1.63 -5.89
CA ALA A 219 11.53 1.88 -4.69
C ALA A 219 10.04 2.09 -5.01
N THR A 220 9.72 2.81 -6.09
CA THR A 220 8.34 3.11 -6.52
C THR A 220 7.52 1.89 -6.96
N ARG A 221 8.18 0.77 -7.21
CA ARG A 221 7.58 -0.50 -7.66
C ARG A 221 8.06 -1.70 -6.85
N ASP A 222 8.63 -1.46 -5.67
CA ASP A 222 8.92 -2.52 -4.72
C ASP A 222 7.67 -2.79 -3.87
N SER A 223 7.23 -4.05 -3.88
CA SER A 223 6.03 -4.49 -3.17
C SER A 223 6.11 -4.25 -1.66
N ASN A 224 7.31 -4.33 -1.05
CA ASN A 224 7.50 -4.08 0.38
C ASN A 224 7.54 -2.58 0.68
N THR A 225 8.13 -1.76 -0.19
CA THR A 225 8.14 -0.30 -0.10
C THR A 225 6.71 0.24 -0.16
N LEU A 226 5.92 -0.19 -1.15
CA LEU A 226 4.51 0.19 -1.27
C LEU A 226 3.69 -0.24 -0.03
N GLN A 227 3.96 -1.44 0.50
CA GLN A 227 3.30 -1.97 1.70
C GLN A 227 3.64 -1.14 2.95
N TYR A 228 4.92 -0.83 3.18
CA TYR A 228 5.33 -0.02 4.33
C TYR A 228 4.85 1.43 4.21
N PHE A 229 4.95 2.02 3.04
CA PHE A 229 4.45 3.37 2.80
C PHE A 229 2.96 3.48 3.13
N ALA A 230 2.15 2.54 2.64
CA ALA A 230 0.71 2.54 2.91
C ALA A 230 0.40 2.32 4.40
N ALA A 231 1.16 1.47 5.09
CA ALA A 231 1.06 1.27 6.52
C ALA A 231 1.40 2.54 7.33
N ASP A 232 2.49 3.25 6.97
CA ASP A 232 2.95 4.45 7.68
C ASP A 232 2.02 5.64 7.44
N VAL A 233 1.54 5.83 6.20
CA VAL A 233 0.50 6.82 5.89
C VAL A 233 -0.77 6.57 6.69
N TYR A 234 -1.28 5.33 6.72
CA TYR A 234 -2.46 5.01 7.51
C TYR A 234 -2.23 5.23 9.01
N GLY A 235 -1.04 4.87 9.52
CA GLY A 235 -0.63 5.18 10.88
C GLY A 235 -0.73 6.68 11.18
N HIS A 236 -0.11 7.49 10.34
CA HIS A 236 0.03 8.93 10.53
C HIS A 236 -1.26 9.73 10.27
N GLU A 237 -2.14 9.28 9.39
CA GLU A 237 -3.34 10.04 9.01
C GLU A 237 -4.63 9.52 9.66
N VAL A 238 -4.66 8.26 10.05
CA VAL A 238 -5.90 7.60 10.52
C VAL A 238 -5.73 7.06 11.94
N ALA A 239 -4.75 6.19 12.17
CA ALA A 239 -4.67 5.46 13.44
C ALA A 239 -4.20 6.34 14.61
N VAL A 240 -3.15 7.15 14.39
CA VAL A 240 -2.61 8.10 15.36
C VAL A 240 -2.27 9.39 14.62
N PRO A 241 -3.28 10.25 14.35
CA PRO A 241 -3.10 11.44 13.52
C PRO A 241 -1.88 12.28 13.93
N HIS A 242 -1.05 12.65 12.94
CA HIS A 242 0.19 13.44 13.05
C HIS A 242 1.39 12.76 13.73
N PHE A 243 1.23 11.59 14.34
CA PHE A 243 2.33 10.89 15.02
C PHE A 243 2.62 9.52 14.41
N GLY A 244 1.57 8.80 14.03
CA GLY A 244 1.66 7.42 13.57
C GLY A 244 2.25 6.47 14.60
N CYS A 245 2.81 5.38 14.10
CA CYS A 245 3.61 4.42 14.88
C CYS A 245 4.81 3.92 14.06
N PRO A 246 5.66 4.82 13.52
CA PRO A 246 6.70 4.45 12.56
C PRO A 246 7.73 3.47 13.14
N GLY A 247 7.93 3.49 14.46
CA GLY A 247 9.00 2.76 15.14
C GLY A 247 10.31 3.53 15.12
N LYS A 248 11.38 2.86 15.56
CA LYS A 248 12.74 3.40 15.50
C LYS A 248 13.45 2.82 14.29
N TRP A 249 14.18 3.68 13.62
CA TRP A 249 15.16 3.36 12.60
C TRP A 249 16.39 4.20 12.93
N GLU A 250 17.49 3.54 13.28
CA GLU A 250 18.77 4.22 13.38
C GLU A 250 19.46 4.00 12.04
N GLU A 251 19.57 5.06 11.24
CA GLU A 251 20.42 5.03 10.06
C GLU A 251 21.82 4.66 10.53
N GLU A 252 22.40 3.56 10.02
CA GLU A 252 23.77 3.19 10.35
C GLU A 252 24.62 4.45 10.16
N LYS A 253 25.15 4.98 11.27
CA LYS A 253 26.15 6.05 11.20
C LYS A 253 27.23 5.49 10.30
N SER A 254 27.38 6.11 9.12
CA SER A 254 28.46 5.85 8.21
C SER A 254 29.74 5.98 9.04
N THR A 255 30.26 4.86 9.52
CA THR A 255 31.51 4.82 10.24
C THR A 255 32.51 5.18 9.17
N THR A 256 32.91 6.46 9.14
CA THR A 256 34.07 6.89 8.38
C THR A 256 35.25 6.18 9.04
N THR A 257 35.45 4.92 8.70
CA THR A 257 36.65 4.16 9.02
C THR A 257 37.75 4.95 8.35
N THR A 258 38.40 5.79 9.15
CA THR A 258 39.53 6.61 8.74
C THR A 258 40.58 5.61 8.29
N MET A 259 40.76 5.49 6.97
CA MET A 259 41.86 4.71 6.43
C MET A 259 43.17 5.26 7.03
N PRO A 260 44.16 4.42 7.34
CA PRO A 260 45.44 4.88 7.87
C PRO A 260 46.09 5.89 6.92
N PRO A 261 46.84 6.89 7.42
CA PRO A 261 47.42 7.92 6.59
C PRO A 261 48.38 7.27 5.58
N THR A 262 48.05 7.38 4.30
CA THR A 262 49.00 7.06 3.24
C THR A 262 49.94 8.25 3.13
N THR A 263 51.22 8.02 3.41
CA THR A 263 52.30 9.01 3.30
C THR A 263 52.34 9.61 1.90
N GLN A 264 52.09 10.91 1.80
CA GLN A 264 52.24 11.69 0.58
C GLN A 264 53.52 12.55 0.68
N PRO A 265 54.37 12.61 -0.36
CA PRO A 265 55.52 13.52 -0.40
C PRO A 265 55.08 14.97 -0.58
N THR A 266 55.86 15.87 0.01
CA THR A 266 55.72 17.33 0.05
C THR A 266 56.05 18.06 -1.26
N GLN A 267 55.58 19.34 -1.34
CA GLN A 267 55.94 20.46 -2.24
C GLN A 267 55.18 20.55 -3.60
N ASP A 268 54.68 21.69 -4.12
CA ASP A 268 54.96 23.13 -3.96
C ASP A 268 53.76 24.05 -4.40
N THR A 269 53.72 25.27 -3.83
CA THR A 269 53.35 26.64 -4.35
C THR A 269 52.07 26.93 -5.21
N PRO A 270 51.29 28.00 -4.92
CA PRO A 270 50.12 28.41 -5.72
C PRO A 270 50.42 29.43 -6.83
N THR A 271 49.68 29.34 -7.96
CA THR A 271 49.74 30.25 -9.14
C THR A 271 48.33 30.81 -9.46
N PRO A 272 48.16 32.06 -9.97
CA PRO A 272 46.90 32.80 -9.88
C PRO A 272 45.89 32.57 -11.03
N THR A 273 44.62 32.87 -10.76
CA THR A 273 43.44 32.71 -11.64
C THR A 273 43.32 33.79 -12.74
N VAL A 274 42.93 33.40 -13.95
CA VAL A 274 42.61 34.29 -15.10
C VAL A 274 41.10 34.21 -15.44
N PRO A 275 40.41 35.29 -15.88
CA PRO A 275 38.97 35.28 -16.16
C PRO A 275 38.59 34.68 -17.54
N GLN A 276 37.41 34.06 -17.62
CA GLN A 276 36.89 33.37 -18.81
C GLN A 276 35.94 34.26 -19.67
N PRO A 277 35.94 34.15 -21.03
CA PRO A 277 35.05 34.91 -21.92
C PRO A 277 33.66 34.26 -22.14
N PRO A 278 32.66 35.00 -22.70
CA PRO A 278 31.27 34.56 -22.79
C PRO A 278 31.00 33.51 -23.90
N ALA A 279 29.98 32.67 -23.66
CA ALA A 279 29.63 31.49 -24.45
C ALA A 279 28.89 31.82 -25.78
N PRO A 280 29.08 31.02 -26.85
CA PRO A 280 28.42 31.22 -28.14
C PRO A 280 27.02 30.59 -28.20
N THR A 281 26.13 31.18 -29.00
CA THR A 281 24.77 30.69 -29.30
C THR A 281 24.79 29.40 -30.12
N VAL A 282 24.19 28.32 -29.61
CA VAL A 282 24.19 26.98 -30.21
C VAL A 282 23.03 26.82 -31.21
N HIS A 283 23.33 26.31 -32.40
CA HIS A 283 22.34 25.96 -33.42
C HIS A 283 21.69 24.61 -33.06
N VAL A 284 20.36 24.57 -32.91
CA VAL A 284 19.58 23.37 -32.52
C VAL A 284 19.44 22.40 -33.72
N PRO A 285 19.89 21.14 -33.63
CA PRO A 285 19.78 20.16 -34.72
C PRO A 285 18.33 19.75 -35.05
N PRO A 286 18.05 19.20 -36.25
CA PRO A 286 16.76 18.58 -36.56
C PRO A 286 16.42 17.46 -35.57
N ASN A 287 15.16 17.37 -35.16
CA ASN A 287 14.63 16.49 -34.09
C ASN A 287 15.00 16.87 -32.66
N CYS A 288 15.73 17.98 -32.45
CA CYS A 288 15.98 18.52 -31.13
C CYS A 288 15.10 19.75 -30.85
N HIS A 289 14.66 19.91 -29.61
CA HIS A 289 14.04 21.13 -29.11
C HIS A 289 14.65 21.50 -27.76
N THR A 290 14.68 22.80 -27.46
CA THR A 290 15.14 23.32 -26.17
C THR A 290 13.97 23.74 -25.32
N HIS A 291 14.06 23.47 -24.02
CA HIS A 291 13.14 24.01 -23.02
C HIS A 291 13.71 25.30 -22.40
N GLU A 292 12.85 26.05 -21.71
CA GLU A 292 13.26 27.21 -20.91
C GLU A 292 14.25 26.74 -19.83
N GLY A 293 15.50 27.22 -19.90
CA GLY A 293 16.64 26.66 -19.14
C GLY A 293 17.79 26.16 -20.00
N GLY A 294 17.60 26.09 -21.32
CA GLY A 294 18.67 25.78 -22.28
C GLY A 294 18.97 24.29 -22.44
N GLU A 295 18.19 23.42 -21.80
CA GLU A 295 18.34 21.98 -21.92
C GLU A 295 17.81 21.49 -23.28
N LEU A 296 18.66 20.77 -24.01
CA LEU A 296 18.40 20.30 -25.38
C LEU A 296 17.92 18.85 -25.35
N HIS A 297 16.72 18.61 -25.85
CA HIS A 297 16.12 17.28 -25.94
C HIS A 297 15.96 16.86 -27.41
N CYS A 298 16.58 15.74 -27.79
CA CYS A 298 16.56 15.20 -29.15
C CYS A 298 15.76 13.88 -29.22
N LEU A 299 14.85 13.79 -30.19
CA LEU A 299 14.01 12.62 -30.51
C LEU A 299 14.74 11.59 -31.39
#